data_AF-A0A7V3RRV4-F1
#
_entry.id   AF-A0A7V3RRV4-F1
#
_cell.length_a   1.000
_cell.length_b   1.000
_cell.length_c   1.000
_cell.angle_alpha   90.00
_cell.angle_beta   90.00
_cell.angle_gamma   90.00
#
_symmetry.space_group_name_H-M   'P 1'
#
loop_
_entity.id
_entity.type
_entity.pdbx_description
1 polymer ?
#
loop_
_entity_poly.entity_id
_entity_poly.type
_entity_poly.pdbx_seq_one_letter_code
_entity_poly.pdbx_strand_id
1 'polypeptide(L)'
;MFAIGIRYLNGLVVASHGTREQVEWPPHPARVFMALVAAYYQTDANDRERELEREALLWLERQPPPQIHAADATACTVVTQYVPVNDKAGPSKALMHSLPLARDRQPRTFARAALADDTVWLAWPHAEPEPRVRDALARLCGKVTRIGHSISLVQMW
;
A
#
# COMPACT_ATOMS: atom_id res chain seq x y z
N MET A 1 -2.83 22.36 10.96
CA MET A 1 -2.12 21.56 9.95
C MET A 1 -1.91 20.14 10.43
N PHE A 2 -2.21 19.18 9.55
CA PHE A 2 -1.98 17.75 9.73
C PHE A 2 -1.33 17.18 8.46
N ALA A 3 -0.41 16.24 8.60
CA ALA A 3 0.22 15.56 7.48
C ALA A 3 0.55 14.11 7.87
N ILE A 4 0.59 13.24 6.86
CA ILE A 4 1.08 11.87 6.96
C ILE A 4 2.36 11.77 6.13
N GLY A 5 3.43 11.31 6.76
CA GLY A 5 4.68 10.98 6.08
C GLY A 5 4.67 9.52 5.63
N ILE A 6 5.20 9.28 4.43
CA ILE A 6 5.28 7.95 3.83
C ILE A 6 6.67 7.80 3.24
N ARG A 7 7.42 6.81 3.70
CA ARG A 7 8.72 6.45 3.14
C ARG A 7 8.66 5.09 2.46
N TYR A 8 8.95 5.04 1.17
CA TYR A 8 9.06 3.81 0.38
C TYR A 8 10.43 3.17 0.60
N LEU A 9 10.47 2.11 1.40
CA LEU A 9 11.71 1.52 1.90
C LEU A 9 12.61 0.93 0.81
N ASN A 10 12.04 0.58 -0.34
CA ASN A 10 12.78 0.04 -1.48
C ASN A 10 13.15 1.09 -2.53
N GLY A 11 12.84 2.38 -2.30
CA GLY A 11 13.06 3.45 -3.28
C GLY A 11 12.27 3.28 -4.58
N LEU A 12 11.19 2.47 -4.55
CA LEU A 12 10.37 2.17 -5.70
C LEU A 12 8.90 1.98 -5.30
N VAL A 13 8.02 2.21 -6.28
CA VAL A 13 6.59 1.95 -6.17
C VAL A 13 6.17 0.91 -7.21
N VAL A 14 5.29 0.00 -6.81
CA VAL A 14 4.53 -0.89 -7.70
C VAL A 14 3.05 -0.59 -7.52
N ALA A 15 2.48 0.15 -8.47
CA ALA A 15 1.08 0.57 -8.47
C ALA A 15 0.67 0.95 -9.90
N SER A 16 -0.62 0.81 -10.22
CA SER A 16 -1.12 1.09 -11.59
C SER A 16 -2.58 1.55 -11.62
N HIS A 17 -2.91 2.44 -12.55
CA HIS A 17 -4.28 2.93 -12.80
C HIS A 17 -5.09 1.99 -13.70
N GLY A 18 -5.52 0.84 -13.17
CA GLY A 18 -6.42 -0.11 -13.86
C GLY A 18 -5.78 -0.86 -15.06
N THR A 19 -4.98 -0.18 -15.89
CA THR A 19 -4.10 -0.74 -16.90
C THR A 19 -2.78 -1.12 -16.25
N ARG A 20 -2.32 -2.36 -16.42
CA ARG A 20 -1.18 -2.93 -15.68
C ARG A 20 0.20 -2.38 -16.08
N GLU A 21 0.22 -1.45 -17.03
CA GLU A 21 1.44 -0.93 -17.66
C GLU A 21 1.72 0.53 -17.28
N GLN A 22 0.70 1.29 -16.90
CA GLN A 22 0.87 2.68 -16.47
C GLN A 22 1.07 2.73 -14.97
N VAL A 23 2.22 3.28 -14.54
CA VAL A 23 2.53 3.47 -13.12
C VAL A 23 1.58 4.51 -12.51
N GLU A 24 1.01 4.17 -11.36
CA GLU A 24 0.36 5.14 -10.48
C GLU A 24 1.43 5.81 -9.61
N TRP A 25 1.74 7.07 -9.94
CA TRP A 25 2.59 7.93 -9.12
C TRP A 25 2.18 9.40 -9.30
N PRO A 26 2.11 10.23 -8.24
CA PRO A 26 2.22 9.90 -6.80
C PRO A 26 1.14 8.92 -6.30
N PRO A 27 1.23 8.38 -5.06
CA PRO A 27 0.24 7.43 -4.58
C PRO A 27 -1.14 8.06 -4.46
N HIS A 28 -2.17 7.40 -4.98
CA HIS A 28 -3.53 7.90 -4.85
C HIS A 28 -3.95 7.92 -3.36
N PRO A 29 -4.56 9.00 -2.83
CA PRO A 29 -4.92 9.09 -1.41
C PRO A 29 -5.79 7.93 -0.90
N ALA A 30 -6.73 7.45 -1.73
CA ALA A 30 -7.54 6.28 -1.39
C ALA A 30 -6.70 5.00 -1.15
N ARG A 31 -5.58 4.82 -1.85
CA ARG A 31 -4.69 3.67 -1.64
C ARG A 31 -3.97 3.76 -0.30
N VAL A 32 -3.60 4.96 0.12
CA VAL A 32 -3.03 5.22 1.46
C VAL A 32 -4.07 4.95 2.53
N PHE A 33 -5.30 5.44 2.34
CA PHE A 33 -6.41 5.18 3.27
C PHE A 33 -6.71 3.68 3.40
N MET A 34 -6.77 2.96 2.28
CA MET A 34 -6.95 1.50 2.28
C MET A 34 -5.80 0.78 3.01
N ALA A 35 -4.57 1.28 2.93
CA ALA A 35 -3.44 0.71 3.66
C ALA A 35 -3.58 0.89 5.18
N LEU A 36 -4.04 2.07 5.64
CA LEU A 36 -4.38 2.31 7.04
C LEU A 36 -5.52 1.41 7.53
N VAL A 37 -6.58 1.26 6.73
CA VAL A 37 -7.69 0.35 7.04
C VAL A 37 -7.23 -1.11 7.08
N ALA A 38 -6.34 -1.53 6.17
CA ALA A 38 -5.76 -2.86 6.22
C ALA A 38 -4.94 -3.07 7.49
N ALA A 39 -4.09 -2.11 7.87
CA ALA A 39 -3.30 -2.16 9.10
C ALA A 39 -4.19 -2.23 10.35
N TYR A 40 -5.31 -1.50 10.36
CA TYR A 40 -6.33 -1.61 11.39
C TYR A 40 -6.78 -3.07 11.50
N TYR A 41 -7.34 -3.68 10.44
CA TYR A 41 -7.88 -5.04 10.55
C TYR A 41 -6.85 -6.16 10.74
N GLN A 42 -5.59 -5.95 10.36
CA GLN A 42 -4.55 -6.99 10.35
C GLN A 42 -3.66 -7.01 11.58
N THR A 43 -3.77 -6.02 12.47
CA THR A 43 -2.96 -5.94 13.68
C THR A 43 -3.82 -6.05 14.93
N ASP A 44 -3.26 -6.66 15.96
CA ASP A 44 -3.90 -6.72 17.27
C ASP A 44 -3.89 -5.34 17.94
N ALA A 45 -4.94 -5.08 18.70
CA ALA A 45 -5.14 -3.89 19.52
C ALA A 45 -6.13 -4.24 20.62
N ASN A 46 -6.00 -3.63 21.80
CA ASN A 46 -7.05 -3.76 22.81
C ASN A 46 -8.32 -2.99 22.38
N ASP A 47 -9.47 -3.28 23.00
CA ASP A 47 -10.76 -2.70 22.60
C ASP A 47 -10.77 -1.17 22.58
N ARG A 48 -10.05 -0.54 23.52
CA ARG A 48 -9.95 0.92 23.60
C ARG A 48 -9.13 1.51 22.45
N GLU A 49 -7.98 0.91 22.15
CA GLU A 49 -7.14 1.30 21.01
C GLU A 49 -7.89 1.11 19.70
N ARG A 50 -8.61 0.00 19.58
CA ARG A 50 -9.44 -0.34 18.43
C ARG A 50 -10.48 0.76 18.16
N GLU A 51 -11.22 1.19 19.17
CA GLU A 51 -12.22 2.24 19.00
C GLU A 51 -11.58 3.59 18.61
N LEU A 52 -10.45 3.95 19.24
CA LEU A 52 -9.74 5.18 18.91
C LEU A 52 -9.19 5.20 17.47
N GLU A 53 -8.64 4.08 16.99
CA GLU A 53 -8.16 3.95 15.61
C GLU A 53 -9.30 4.02 14.61
N ARG A 54 -10.46 3.44 14.94
CA ARG A 54 -11.66 3.55 14.12
C ARG A 54 -12.15 4.99 14.03
N GLU A 55 -12.23 5.69 15.16
CA GLU A 55 -12.59 7.11 15.21
C GLU A 55 -11.63 7.96 14.36
N ALA A 56 -10.33 7.68 14.45
CA ALA A 56 -9.30 8.34 13.66
C ALA A 56 -9.46 8.12 12.15
N LEU A 57 -9.74 6.88 11.72
CA LEU A 57 -10.03 6.57 10.31
C LEU A 57 -11.27 7.33 9.80
N LEU A 58 -12.35 7.35 10.58
CA LEU A 58 -13.57 8.07 10.24
C LEU A 58 -13.36 9.58 10.21
N TRP A 59 -12.49 10.12 11.07
CA TRP A 59 -12.09 11.51 11.01
C TRP A 59 -11.30 11.80 9.72
N LEU A 60 -10.34 10.94 9.37
CA LEU A 60 -9.51 11.13 8.17
C LEU A 60 -10.33 11.06 6.88
N GLU A 61 -11.33 10.16 6.81
CA GLU A 61 -12.23 10.01 5.66
C GLU A 61 -13.03 11.29 5.35
N ARG A 62 -13.31 12.12 6.37
CA ARG A 62 -14.07 13.37 6.21
C ARG A 62 -13.21 14.55 5.74
N GLN A 63 -11.89 14.39 5.63
CA GLN A 63 -11.01 15.48 5.21
C GLN A 63 -11.10 15.69 3.68
N PRO A 64 -10.89 16.92 3.19
CA PRO A 64 -10.78 17.16 1.74
C PRO A 64 -9.58 16.42 1.15
N PRO A 65 -9.46 16.34 -0.19
CA PRO A 65 -8.26 15.77 -0.81
C PRO A 65 -6.97 16.42 -0.28
N PRO A 66 -5.94 15.63 0.10
CA PRO A 66 -4.68 16.18 0.57
C PRO A 66 -3.91 16.86 -0.56
N GLN A 67 -3.06 17.80 -0.18
CA GLN A 67 -1.93 18.21 -1.00
C GLN A 67 -0.88 17.09 -0.96
N ILE A 68 -0.37 16.67 -2.12
CA ILE A 68 0.63 15.61 -2.21
C ILE A 68 1.97 16.23 -2.59
N HIS A 69 2.96 16.04 -1.72
CA HIS A 69 4.34 16.39 -1.99
C HIS A 69 5.12 15.11 -2.21
N ALA A 70 5.52 14.88 -3.45
CA ALA A 70 6.30 13.73 -3.88
C ALA A 70 7.32 14.17 -4.91
N ALA A 71 8.51 13.57 -4.91
CA ALA A 71 9.47 13.77 -5.98
C ALA A 71 9.02 13.06 -7.26
N ASP A 72 9.67 13.38 -8.38
CA ASP A 72 9.46 12.68 -9.64
C ASP A 72 9.84 11.20 -9.53
N ALA A 73 9.27 10.39 -10.43
CA ALA A 73 9.57 8.97 -10.54
C ALA A 73 9.86 8.59 -11.98
N THR A 74 10.78 7.64 -12.16
CA THR A 74 11.14 7.10 -13.48
C THR A 74 10.54 5.70 -13.64
N ALA A 75 9.63 5.55 -14.59
CA ALA A 75 9.04 4.25 -14.92
C ALA A 75 10.15 3.24 -15.28
N CYS A 76 10.16 2.08 -14.61
CA CYS A 76 11.10 1.03 -14.96
C CYS A 76 10.56 0.20 -16.12
N THR A 77 11.47 -0.47 -16.84
CA THR A 77 11.09 -1.48 -17.83
C THR A 77 10.20 -2.54 -17.19
N VAL A 78 9.02 -2.73 -17.78
CA VAL A 78 8.05 -3.76 -17.39
C VAL A 78 8.45 -5.07 -18.03
N VAL A 79 8.61 -6.11 -17.22
CA VAL A 79 8.92 -7.47 -17.67
C VAL A 79 7.75 -8.39 -17.36
N THR A 80 7.53 -9.40 -18.20
CA THR A 80 6.52 -10.44 -17.93
C THR A 80 7.02 -11.37 -16.83
N GLN A 81 6.25 -11.47 -15.75
CA GLN A 81 6.47 -12.39 -14.65
C GLN A 81 5.47 -13.54 -14.72
N TYR A 82 5.90 -14.75 -14.40
CA TYR A 82 5.05 -15.95 -14.41
C TYR A 82 4.66 -16.33 -12.99
N VAL A 83 3.44 -15.99 -12.60
CA VAL A 83 2.94 -16.16 -11.22
C VAL A 83 2.10 -17.44 -11.11
N PRO A 84 2.30 -18.29 -10.09
CA PRO A 84 1.44 -19.44 -9.84
C PRO A 84 -0.03 -19.04 -9.71
N VAL A 85 -0.94 -19.81 -10.31
CA VAL A 85 -2.37 -19.65 -10.04
C VAL A 85 -2.77 -20.33 -8.74
N ASN A 86 -3.92 -19.93 -8.18
CA ASN A 86 -4.58 -20.66 -7.10
C ASN A 86 -4.74 -22.14 -7.47
N ASP A 87 -4.62 -23.01 -6.47
CA ASP A 87 -4.78 -24.44 -6.67
C ASP A 87 -6.13 -24.76 -7.32
N LYS A 88 -6.07 -25.56 -8.39
CA LYS A 88 -7.25 -26.19 -8.95
C LYS A 88 -7.24 -27.65 -8.53
N ALA A 89 -8.33 -28.12 -7.95
CA ALA A 89 -8.50 -29.55 -7.73
C ALA A 89 -8.50 -30.27 -9.08
N GLY A 90 -7.60 -31.24 -9.26
CA GLY A 90 -7.47 -32.01 -10.50
C GLY A 90 -6.05 -32.50 -10.77
N PRO A 91 -5.87 -33.41 -11.75
CA PRO A 91 -4.56 -33.96 -12.07
C PRO A 91 -3.63 -32.90 -12.67
N SER A 92 -2.38 -32.90 -12.20
CA SER A 92 -1.27 -32.11 -12.73
C SER A 92 -1.04 -32.38 -14.23
N LYS A 93 -0.83 -31.33 -15.02
CA LYS A 93 -0.35 -31.43 -16.41
C LYS A 93 1.18 -31.44 -16.55
N ALA A 94 1.92 -31.20 -15.47
CA ALA A 94 3.38 -31.11 -15.50
C ALA A 94 4.04 -32.40 -15.01
N LEU A 95 4.84 -33.02 -15.90
CA LEU A 95 5.78 -34.10 -15.60
C LEU A 95 7.08 -33.50 -15.05
N MET A 96 7.15 -33.20 -13.76
CA MET A 96 8.45 -33.01 -13.11
C MET A 96 8.51 -33.69 -11.75
N HIS A 97 9.55 -34.51 -11.61
CA HIS A 97 9.88 -35.37 -10.48
C HIS A 97 10.19 -34.55 -9.21
N SER A 98 9.29 -34.60 -8.23
CA SER A 98 9.59 -34.86 -6.79
C SER A 98 8.55 -34.30 -5.82
N LEU A 99 7.65 -33.39 -6.21
CA LEU A 99 6.54 -32.93 -5.36
C LEU A 99 5.30 -32.58 -6.21
N PRO A 100 4.06 -32.91 -5.76
CA PRO A 100 2.83 -32.69 -6.51
C PRO A 100 2.36 -31.22 -6.47
N LEU A 101 3.25 -30.27 -6.78
CA LEU A 101 2.93 -28.84 -6.85
C LEU A 101 3.05 -28.36 -8.30
N ALA A 102 2.21 -28.89 -9.17
CA ALA A 102 2.08 -28.42 -10.55
C ALA A 102 1.08 -27.27 -10.63
N ARG A 103 1.50 -26.10 -10.17
CA ARG A 103 0.73 -24.87 -10.39
C ARG A 103 1.06 -24.32 -11.77
N ASP A 104 0.06 -24.29 -12.65
CA ASP A 104 0.14 -23.52 -13.90
C ASP A 104 0.57 -22.09 -13.57
N ARG A 105 1.56 -21.57 -14.31
CA ARG A 105 2.00 -20.17 -14.12
C ARG A 105 1.37 -19.31 -15.20
N GLN A 106 0.78 -18.20 -14.78
CA GLN A 106 0.14 -17.25 -15.70
C GLN A 106 0.99 -16.00 -15.86
N PRO A 107 1.12 -15.46 -17.09
CA PRO A 107 1.85 -14.23 -17.32
C PRO A 107 1.16 -13.04 -16.64
N ARG A 108 1.96 -12.22 -15.96
CA ARG A 108 1.55 -10.99 -15.28
C ARG A 108 2.58 -9.90 -15.55
N THR A 109 2.12 -8.66 -15.55
CA THR A 109 2.94 -7.46 -15.59
C THR A 109 2.57 -6.60 -14.38
N PHE A 110 3.57 -5.91 -13.84
CA PHE A 110 3.40 -5.00 -12.71
C PHE A 110 4.12 -3.70 -13.05
N ALA A 111 3.35 -2.64 -13.32
CA ALA A 111 3.90 -1.31 -13.51
C ALA A 111 4.66 -0.88 -12.25
N ARG A 112 5.89 -0.39 -12.43
CA ARG A 112 6.76 0.05 -11.34
C ARG A 112 7.56 1.28 -11.74
N ALA A 113 7.88 2.13 -10.78
CA ALA A 113 8.79 3.25 -10.98
C ALA A 113 9.82 3.34 -9.84
N ALA A 114 11.04 3.75 -10.18
CA ALA A 114 12.06 4.16 -9.24
C ALA A 114 11.82 5.62 -8.83
N LEU A 115 11.94 5.91 -7.54
CA LEU A 115 11.65 7.22 -6.98
C LEU A 115 12.93 8.06 -6.89
N ALA A 116 12.86 9.35 -7.25
CA ALA A 116 13.99 10.26 -7.06
C ALA A 116 14.24 10.58 -5.57
N ASP A 117 13.17 10.61 -4.78
CA ASP A 117 13.18 10.67 -3.32
C ASP A 117 12.20 9.62 -2.78
N ASP A 118 12.58 8.92 -1.71
CA ASP A 118 11.79 7.83 -1.16
C ASP A 118 10.62 8.30 -0.28
N THR A 119 10.54 9.59 0.02
CA THR A 119 9.58 10.16 0.96
C THR A 119 8.50 11.00 0.26
N VAL A 120 7.26 10.76 0.66
CA VAL A 120 6.05 11.43 0.20
C VAL A 120 5.27 11.96 1.39
N TRP A 121 4.62 13.10 1.21
CA TRP A 121 3.75 13.70 2.22
C TRP A 121 2.34 13.90 1.67
N LEU A 122 1.35 13.46 2.43
CA LEU A 122 -0.04 13.86 2.25
C LEU A 122 -0.36 14.91 3.31
N ALA A 123 -0.60 16.14 2.90
CA ALA A 123 -0.78 17.29 3.79
C ALA A 123 -2.19 17.89 3.71
N TRP A 124 -2.74 18.21 4.86
CA TRP A 124 -3.99 18.94 5.05
C TRP A 124 -3.70 20.23 5.83
N PRO A 125 -3.45 21.36 5.15
CA PRO A 125 -3.03 22.60 5.78
C PRO A 125 -4.02 23.10 6.85
N HIS A 126 -5.31 22.96 6.57
CA HIS A 126 -6.41 23.46 7.40
C HIS A 126 -7.02 22.40 8.34
N ALA A 127 -6.51 21.17 8.34
CA ALA A 127 -6.98 20.15 9.26
C ALA A 127 -6.26 20.25 10.61
N GLU A 128 -7.05 20.16 11.68
CA GLU A 128 -6.58 20.21 13.07
C GLU A 128 -7.26 19.07 13.86
N PRO A 129 -6.68 17.85 13.86
CA PRO A 129 -7.21 16.76 14.65
C PRO A 129 -7.00 17.04 16.14
N GLU A 130 -7.97 16.61 16.96
CA GLU A 130 -7.76 16.52 18.41
C GLU A 130 -6.54 15.64 18.73
N PRO A 131 -5.82 15.88 19.85
CA PRO A 131 -4.63 15.10 20.21
C PRO A 131 -4.85 13.59 20.19
N ARG A 132 -6.00 13.12 20.70
CA ARG A 132 -6.35 11.68 20.71
C ARG A 132 -6.47 11.08 19.31
N VAL A 133 -7.00 11.83 18.34
CA VAL A 133 -7.14 11.41 16.95
C VAL A 133 -5.76 11.38 16.28
N ARG A 134 -4.94 12.40 16.53
CA ARG A 134 -3.55 12.45 16.05
C ARG A 134 -2.75 11.26 16.54
N ASP A 135 -2.81 10.96 17.84
CA ASP A 135 -2.06 9.84 18.43
C ASP A 135 -2.54 8.48 17.90
N ALA A 136 -3.84 8.33 17.66
CA ALA A 136 -4.41 7.13 17.06
C ALA A 136 -3.96 6.97 15.60
N LEU A 137 -3.93 8.05 14.81
CA LEU A 137 -3.40 8.02 13.45
C LEU A 137 -1.90 7.70 13.42
N ALA A 138 -1.11 8.28 14.32
CA ALA A 138 0.34 7.99 14.41
C ALA A 138 0.59 6.51 14.72
N ARG A 139 -0.15 5.93 15.67
CA ARG A 139 -0.09 4.48 15.95
C ARG A 139 -0.49 3.66 14.73
N LEU A 140 -1.57 4.05 14.05
CA LEU A 140 -2.04 3.33 12.88
C LEU A 140 -1.06 3.40 11.70
N CYS A 141 -0.45 4.56 11.46
CA CYS A 141 0.65 4.73 10.50
C CYS A 141 1.80 3.77 10.80
N GLY A 142 2.22 3.66 12.07
CA GLY A 142 3.28 2.75 12.49
C GLY A 142 2.99 1.26 12.25
N LYS A 143 1.73 0.89 11.99
CA LYS A 143 1.29 -0.48 11.69
C LYS A 143 1.25 -0.79 10.18
N VAL A 144 1.33 0.23 9.32
CA VAL A 144 1.29 0.02 7.86
C VAL A 144 2.63 -0.51 7.37
N THR A 145 2.61 -1.64 6.66
CA THR A 145 3.81 -2.29 6.12
C THR A 145 4.00 -2.10 4.61
N ARG A 146 2.92 -1.77 3.88
CA ARG A 146 2.92 -1.58 2.43
C ARG A 146 1.74 -0.75 1.94
N ILE A 147 1.90 -0.13 0.78
CA ILE A 147 0.82 0.57 0.06
C ILE A 147 0.59 -0.14 -1.28
N GLY A 148 -0.57 -0.76 -1.45
CA GLY A 148 -0.88 -1.50 -2.69
C GLY A 148 -0.09 -2.80 -2.78
N HIS A 149 0.78 -2.95 -3.79
CA HIS A 149 1.49 -4.20 -4.03
C HIS A 149 2.45 -4.57 -2.89
N SER A 150 2.72 -5.87 -2.68
CA SER A 150 3.61 -6.35 -1.59
C SER A 150 5.08 -5.94 -1.71
N ILE A 151 5.49 -5.43 -2.87
CA ILE A 151 6.84 -4.90 -3.11
C ILE A 151 6.95 -3.43 -2.67
N SER A 152 5.83 -2.70 -2.63
CA SER A 152 5.76 -1.30 -2.23
C SER A 152 5.76 -1.17 -0.69
N LEU A 153 6.84 -1.64 -0.06
CA LEU A 153 7.03 -1.59 1.38
C LEU A 153 7.19 -0.15 1.86
N VAL A 154 6.52 0.19 2.96
CA VAL A 154 6.56 1.55 3.50
C VAL A 154 6.79 1.58 5.01
N GLN A 155 7.33 2.70 5.46
CA GLN A 155 7.19 3.21 6.82
C GLN A 155 6.28 4.45 6.77
N MET A 156 5.35 4.60 7.71
CA MET A 156 4.49 5.78 7.80
C MET A 156 4.53 6.40 9.20
N TRP A 157 4.28 7.70 9.29
CA TRP A 157 4.17 8.47 10.54
C TRP A 157 3.23 9.66 10.44
#